data_AF-A0A2G9ZBR5-F1
#
_entry.id   AF-A0A2G9ZBR5-F1
#
_cell.length_a   1.000
_cell.length_b   1.000
_cell.length_c   1.000
_cell.angle_alpha   90.00
_cell.angle_beta   90.00
_cell.angle_gamma   90.00
#
_symmetry.space_group_name_H-M   'P 1'
#
loop_
_entity.id
_entity.type
_entity.pdbx_description
1 polymer ?
#
loop_
_entity_poly.entity_id
_entity_poly.type
_entity_poly.pdbx_seq_one_letter_code
_entity_poly.pdbx_strand_id
1 'polypeptide(L)'
;MNFFQKNTIMSIEKLALTKEGGIREAMEKVKRYHLTLDFHGCNENTLADMDIFYDLLNKLPGEIGMKKLTMPYLMKGNYYPGITGFVVIETSHISLHSFTETKQLLIDVFSCQPYDPEKIEKELTAIFKPEKVIKNFLKSS
;
A
#
# COMPACT_ATOMS: atom_id res chain seq x y z
N MET A 1 5.93 -9.93 20.15
CA MET A 1 4.62 -9.50 19.60
C MET A 1 4.33 -8.12 20.17
N ASN A 2 4.38 -7.07 19.35
CA ASN A 2 4.41 -5.69 19.83
C ASN A 2 2.99 -5.14 20.11
N PHE A 3 2.90 -4.28 21.12
CA PHE A 3 1.68 -3.67 21.71
C PHE A 3 0.66 -3.10 20.68
N PHE A 4 1.12 -2.75 19.48
CA PHE A 4 0.29 -2.18 18.40
C PHE A 4 -0.45 -3.24 17.54
N GLN A 5 0.03 -4.49 17.44
CA GLN A 5 -0.60 -5.57 16.63
C GLN A 5 -1.99 -5.96 17.13
N LYS A 6 -2.28 -5.62 18.38
CA LYS A 6 -3.56 -5.80 19.02
C LYS A 6 -4.61 -4.84 18.40
N ASN A 7 -4.27 -3.63 17.93
CA ASN A 7 -5.26 -2.56 17.81
C ASN A 7 -6.27 -2.63 16.65
N THR A 8 -6.03 -3.32 15.51
CA THR A 8 -6.99 -3.33 14.37
C THR A 8 -7.91 -4.54 14.39
N ILE A 9 -7.39 -5.76 14.55
CA ILE A 9 -8.23 -6.93 14.77
C ILE A 9 -8.94 -6.81 16.12
N MET A 10 -8.28 -6.32 17.19
CA MET A 10 -9.04 -5.97 18.41
C MET A 10 -9.94 -4.75 18.22
N SER A 11 -9.77 -3.84 17.25
CA SER A 11 -10.77 -2.78 17.08
C SER A 11 -12.06 -3.38 16.53
N ILE A 12 -12.00 -4.26 15.54
CA ILE A 12 -13.17 -4.98 15.02
C ILE A 12 -13.73 -5.95 16.06
N GLU A 13 -12.89 -6.76 16.72
CA GLU A 13 -13.32 -7.68 17.77
C GLU A 13 -13.87 -6.93 19.00
N LYS A 14 -13.25 -5.83 19.47
CA LYS A 14 -13.85 -4.98 20.52
C LYS A 14 -15.13 -4.32 20.06
N LEU A 15 -15.22 -3.84 18.82
CA LEU A 15 -16.48 -3.29 18.30
C LEU A 15 -17.58 -4.35 18.28
N ALA A 16 -17.23 -5.58 17.89
CA ALA A 16 -18.14 -6.73 17.84
C ALA A 16 -18.53 -7.24 19.24
N LEU A 17 -17.63 -7.16 20.23
CA LEU A 17 -17.88 -7.53 21.62
C LEU A 17 -18.71 -6.49 22.40
N THR A 18 -18.80 -5.25 21.89
CA THR A 18 -19.50 -4.13 22.55
C THR A 18 -20.87 -3.80 21.95
N LYS A 19 -21.27 -4.45 20.85
CA LYS A 19 -22.55 -4.22 20.18
C LYS A 19 -23.37 -5.49 20.08
N GLU A 20 -24.65 -5.39 20.39
CA GLU A 20 -25.65 -6.40 20.04
C GLU A 20 -25.79 -6.41 18.50
N GLY A 21 -25.03 -7.27 17.80
CA GLY A 21 -25.00 -7.31 16.32
C GLY A 21 -23.86 -8.11 15.65
N GLY A 22 -22.82 -8.51 16.40
CA GLY A 22 -21.80 -9.46 15.94
C GLY A 22 -20.75 -8.92 14.95
N ILE A 23 -19.86 -9.81 14.48
CA ILE A 23 -18.68 -9.48 13.65
C ILE A 23 -19.03 -8.76 12.34
N ARG A 24 -20.16 -9.11 11.71
CA ARG A 24 -20.60 -8.55 10.44
C ARG A 24 -20.87 -7.05 10.50
N GLU A 25 -21.64 -6.60 11.49
CA GLU A 25 -21.97 -5.18 11.63
C GLU A 25 -20.72 -4.34 11.96
N ALA A 26 -19.77 -4.91 12.70
CA ALA A 26 -18.48 -4.29 12.95
C ALA A 26 -17.67 -4.12 11.66
N MET A 27 -17.63 -5.15 10.79
CA MET A 27 -16.93 -5.10 9.51
C MET A 27 -17.52 -4.08 8.53
N GLU A 28 -18.85 -3.95 8.46
CA GLU A 28 -19.54 -2.97 7.60
C GLU A 28 -19.22 -1.51 7.99
N LYS A 29 -18.77 -1.26 9.23
CA LYS A 29 -18.41 0.08 9.73
C LYS A 29 -16.93 0.41 9.57
N VAL A 30 -16.10 -0.53 9.11
CA VAL A 30 -14.65 -0.31 8.92
C VAL A 30 -14.44 0.57 7.69
N LYS A 31 -13.87 1.76 7.92
CA LYS A 31 -13.49 2.67 6.83
C LYS A 31 -12.31 2.13 6.03
N ARG A 32 -12.32 2.42 4.74
CA ARG A 32 -11.35 1.98 3.75
C ARG A 32 -10.69 3.22 3.12
N TYR A 33 -9.38 3.16 2.96
CA TYR A 33 -8.56 4.24 2.43
C TYR A 33 -7.70 3.68 1.30
N HIS A 34 -7.92 4.13 0.07
CA HIS A 34 -7.21 3.63 -1.11
C HIS A 34 -6.61 4.80 -1.87
N LEU A 35 -5.28 4.88 -1.83
CA LEU A 35 -4.48 5.79 -2.63
C LEU A 35 -4.01 5.04 -3.88
N THR A 36 -4.23 5.62 -5.05
CA THR A 36 -3.55 5.22 -6.27
C THR A 36 -2.67 6.35 -6.76
N LEU A 37 -1.46 6.00 -7.21
CA LEU A 37 -0.47 6.92 -7.73
C LEU A 37 0.05 6.39 -9.07
N ASP A 38 -0.14 7.18 -10.12
CA ASP A 38 0.46 6.94 -11.43
C ASP A 38 1.58 7.94 -11.63
N PHE A 39 2.81 7.44 -11.56
CA PHE A 39 4.02 8.24 -11.73
C PHE A 39 4.50 8.10 -13.17
N HIS A 40 4.82 9.24 -13.79
CA HIS A 40 5.30 9.33 -15.17
C HIS A 40 6.64 10.06 -15.22
N GLY A 41 7.53 9.63 -16.11
CA GLY A 41 8.85 10.23 -16.29
C GLY A 41 9.80 9.92 -15.14
N CYS A 42 9.69 8.73 -14.52
CA CYS A 42 10.58 8.34 -13.43
C CYS A 42 11.99 8.01 -13.92
N ASN A 43 12.94 7.95 -12.99
CA ASN A 43 14.28 7.47 -13.26
C ASN A 43 14.31 5.94 -13.51
N GLU A 44 14.77 5.53 -14.70
CA GLU A 44 14.80 4.12 -15.13
C GLU A 44 15.59 3.19 -14.18
N ASN A 45 16.69 3.67 -13.59
CA ASN A 45 17.50 2.86 -12.67
C ASN A 45 16.69 2.51 -11.43
N THR A 46 15.93 3.47 -10.89
CA THR A 46 15.06 3.22 -9.73
C THR A 46 13.87 2.32 -10.08
N LEU A 47 13.38 2.36 -11.32
CA LEU A 47 12.30 1.49 -11.80
C LEU A 47 12.73 0.05 -12.06
N ALA A 48 14.03 -0.21 -12.19
CA ALA A 48 14.61 -1.53 -12.43
C ALA A 48 15.20 -2.16 -11.15
N ASP A 49 15.18 -1.45 -10.03
CA ASP A 49 15.83 -1.85 -8.78
C ASP A 49 14.87 -2.66 -7.88
N MET A 50 15.11 -3.97 -7.79
CA MET A 50 14.32 -4.88 -6.96
C MET A 50 14.49 -4.60 -5.46
N ASP A 51 15.64 -4.11 -5.02
CA ASP A 51 15.90 -3.86 -3.59
C ASP A 51 15.11 -2.65 -3.11
N ILE A 52 15.02 -1.58 -3.93
CA ILE A 52 14.17 -0.42 -3.64
C ILE A 52 12.71 -0.85 -3.49
N PHE A 53 12.17 -1.64 -4.42
CA PHE A 53 10.78 -2.09 -4.34
C PHE A 53 10.53 -3.06 -3.17
N TYR A 54 11.50 -3.94 -2.88
CA TYR A 54 11.39 -4.86 -1.76
C TYR A 54 11.32 -4.07 -0.45
N ASP A 55 12.25 -3.14 -0.27
CA ASP A 55 12.30 -2.28 0.92
C ASP A 55 11.05 -1.43 1.08
N LEU A 56 10.55 -0.85 -0.02
CA LEU A 56 9.30 -0.09 -0.03
C LEU A 56 8.14 -0.94 0.48
N LEU A 57 7.88 -2.09 -0.15
CA LEU A 57 6.79 -3.00 0.25
C LEU A 57 7.01 -3.61 1.64
N ASN A 58 8.26 -3.70 2.10
CA ASN A 58 8.60 -4.20 3.42
C ASN A 58 8.34 -3.17 4.54
N LYS A 59 8.58 -1.88 4.27
CA LYS A 59 8.52 -0.79 5.27
C LYS A 59 7.15 -0.09 5.29
N LEU A 60 6.60 0.22 4.11
CA LEU A 60 5.40 1.03 3.96
C LEU A 60 4.18 0.53 4.77
N PRO A 61 3.89 -0.79 4.85
CA PRO A 61 2.82 -1.28 5.71
C PRO A 61 2.93 -0.80 7.16
N GLY A 62 4.14 -0.80 7.74
CA GLY A 62 4.36 -0.35 9.13
C GLY A 62 4.18 1.15 9.29
N GLU A 63 4.55 1.94 8.28
CA GLU A 63 4.44 3.41 8.28
C GLU A 63 2.98 3.88 8.26
N ILE A 64 2.11 3.12 7.60
CA ILE A 64 0.66 3.37 7.57
C ILE A 64 -0.12 2.65 8.69
N GLY A 65 0.59 2.10 9.68
CA GLY A 65 -0.03 1.43 10.84
C GLY A 65 -0.68 0.07 10.53
N MET A 66 -0.31 -0.54 9.40
CA MET A 66 -0.81 -1.85 8.97
C MET A 66 0.21 -2.96 9.25
N LYS A 67 -0.29 -4.20 9.31
CA LYS A 67 0.52 -5.39 9.56
C LYS A 67 0.60 -6.23 8.30
N LYS A 68 1.83 -6.56 7.89
CA LYS A 68 2.09 -7.52 6.81
C LYS A 68 1.61 -8.92 7.21
N LEU A 69 0.95 -9.59 6.26
CA LEU A 69 0.60 -11.02 6.34
C LEU A 69 1.58 -11.88 5.54
N THR A 70 2.27 -11.29 4.58
CA THR A 70 3.25 -11.95 3.70
C THR A 70 4.54 -11.15 3.66
N MET A 71 5.63 -11.79 3.22
CA MET A 71 6.79 -11.05 2.74
C MET A 71 6.46 -10.39 1.39
N PRO A 72 7.10 -9.26 1.03
CA PRO A 72 6.98 -8.74 -0.32
C PRO A 72 7.34 -9.79 -1.36
N TYR A 73 6.49 -9.90 -2.37
CA TYR A 73 6.73 -10.76 -3.52
C TYR A 73 6.96 -9.89 -4.73
N LEU A 74 8.10 -10.08 -5.39
CA LEU A 74 8.52 -9.31 -6.56
C LEU A 74 8.77 -10.25 -7.74
N MET A 75 8.38 -9.81 -8.93
CA MET A 75 8.61 -10.52 -10.18
C MET A 75 9.02 -9.53 -11.27
N LYS A 76 9.98 -9.92 -12.11
CA LYS A 76 10.28 -9.17 -13.33
C LYS A 76 9.27 -9.52 -14.42
N GLY A 77 8.87 -8.53 -15.21
CA GLY A 77 8.01 -8.75 -16.37
C GLY A 77 8.74 -9.54 -17.46
N ASN A 78 8.06 -10.53 -18.04
CA ASN A 78 8.61 -11.34 -19.13
C ASN A 78 8.46 -10.67 -20.51
N TYR A 79 7.37 -9.92 -20.70
CA TYR A 79 7.04 -9.27 -21.99
C TYR A 79 7.31 -7.76 -21.99
N TYR A 80 7.08 -7.09 -20.85
CA TYR A 80 7.38 -5.68 -20.67
C TYR A 80 8.41 -5.53 -19.55
N PRO A 81 9.56 -4.89 -19.80
CA PRO A 81 10.61 -4.76 -18.79
C PRO A 81 10.14 -3.86 -17.65
N GLY A 82 10.33 -4.35 -16.43
CA GLY A 82 9.80 -3.73 -15.22
C GLY A 82 9.60 -4.74 -14.12
N ILE A 83 9.06 -4.27 -13.00
CA ILE A 83 8.90 -5.03 -11.76
C ILE A 83 7.44 -4.95 -11.33
N THR A 84 6.85 -6.12 -11.09
CA THR A 84 5.57 -6.24 -10.39
C THR A 84 5.84 -6.64 -8.96
N GLY A 85 5.21 -5.95 -8.01
CA GLY A 85 5.39 -6.19 -6.59
C GLY A 85 4.08 -6.19 -5.82
N PHE A 86 4.00 -7.04 -4.81
CA PHE A 86 2.81 -7.15 -3.97
C PHE A 86 3.18 -7.51 -2.53
N VAL A 87 2.47 -6.92 -1.57
CA VAL A 87 2.46 -7.38 -0.19
C VAL A 87 1.03 -7.43 0.33
N VAL A 88 0.64 -8.61 0.81
CA VAL A 88 -0.64 -8.79 1.50
C VAL A 88 -0.50 -8.25 2.92
N ILE A 89 -1.41 -7.37 3.31
CA ILE A 89 -1.53 -6.84 4.67
C ILE A 89 -2.91 -7.20 5.22
N GLU A 90 -3.13 -7.02 6.52
CA GLU A 90 -4.41 -7.39 7.15
C GLU A 90 -5.60 -6.72 6.43
N THR A 91 -6.47 -7.53 5.82
CA THR A 91 -7.73 -7.13 5.15
C THR A 91 -7.61 -6.17 3.95
N SER A 92 -6.41 -6.02 3.37
CA SER A 92 -6.13 -5.13 2.21
C SER A 92 -4.78 -5.50 1.55
N HIS A 93 -4.12 -4.59 0.83
CA HIS A 93 -2.86 -4.85 0.13
C HIS A 93 -2.10 -3.56 -0.24
N ILE A 94 -0.83 -3.72 -0.60
CA ILE A 94 -0.07 -2.73 -1.36
C ILE A 94 0.49 -3.41 -2.60
N SER A 95 0.25 -2.83 -3.77
CA SER A 95 0.73 -3.33 -5.06
C SER A 95 1.50 -2.27 -5.82
N LEU A 96 2.41 -2.71 -6.68
CA LEU A 96 3.13 -1.84 -7.60
C LEU A 96 3.45 -2.53 -8.92
N HIS A 97 3.51 -1.72 -9.97
CA HIS A 97 3.99 -2.11 -11.30
C HIS A 97 4.87 -1.01 -11.87
N SER A 98 6.13 -1.32 -12.16
CA SER A 98 7.03 -0.44 -12.90
C SER A 98 7.14 -0.88 -14.37
N PHE A 99 7.38 0.09 -15.25
CA PHE A 99 7.64 -0.11 -16.67
C PHE A 99 8.81 0.78 -17.07
N THR A 100 9.98 0.19 -17.31
CA THR A 100 11.21 0.96 -17.53
C THR A 100 11.20 1.70 -18.86
N GLU A 101 10.67 1.07 -19.93
CA GLU A 101 10.60 1.68 -21.27
C GLU A 101 9.70 2.92 -21.32
N THR A 102 8.57 2.90 -20.62
CA THR A 102 7.63 4.03 -20.57
C THR A 102 7.88 4.97 -19.39
N LYS A 103 8.90 4.68 -18.56
CA LYS A 103 9.25 5.43 -17.35
C LYS A 103 8.07 5.61 -16.38
N GLN A 104 7.28 4.55 -16.23
CA GLN A 104 6.06 4.55 -15.42
C GLN A 104 6.19 3.71 -14.16
N LEU A 105 5.51 4.15 -13.11
CA LEU A 105 5.29 3.40 -11.89
C LEU A 105 3.86 3.60 -11.43
N LEU A 106 3.12 2.51 -11.28
CA LEU A 106 1.75 2.49 -10.79
C LEU A 106 1.77 1.86 -9.40
N ILE A 107 1.20 2.52 -8.39
CA ILE A 107 1.18 2.04 -7.00
C ILE A 107 -0.22 2.16 -6.43
N ASP A 108 -0.66 1.10 -5.74
CA ASP A 108 -1.84 1.08 -4.89
C ASP A 108 -1.45 0.94 -3.43
N VAL A 109 -1.97 1.82 -2.58
CA VAL A 109 -1.87 1.71 -1.12
C VAL A 109 -3.29 1.59 -0.57
N PHE A 110 -3.73 0.35 -0.33
CA PHE A 110 -5.06 0.08 0.21
C PHE A 110 -4.96 -0.29 1.69
N SER A 111 -5.67 0.44 2.56
CA SER A 111 -5.62 0.28 4.02
C SER A 111 -7.00 0.38 4.68
N CYS A 112 -7.14 -0.29 5.83
CA CYS A 112 -8.24 -0.11 6.77
C CYS A 112 -7.89 0.88 7.92
N GLN A 113 -6.62 1.30 8.01
CA GLN A 113 -6.17 2.35 8.90
C GLN A 113 -6.03 3.67 8.14
N PRO A 114 -6.41 4.82 8.75
CA PRO A 114 -6.18 6.11 8.15
C PRO A 114 -4.68 6.40 8.04
N TYR A 115 -4.28 7.01 6.94
CA TYR A 115 -2.93 7.53 6.72
C TYR A 115 -3.00 8.83 5.92
N ASP A 116 -1.90 9.58 5.91
CA ASP A 116 -1.76 10.81 5.13
C ASP A 116 -1.29 10.48 3.71
N PRO A 117 -2.14 10.60 2.67
CA PRO A 117 -1.74 10.29 1.30
C PRO A 117 -0.67 11.25 0.76
N GLU A 118 -0.61 12.50 1.24
CA GLU A 118 0.39 13.48 0.81
C GLU A 118 1.80 13.10 1.28
N LYS A 119 1.88 12.55 2.50
CA LYS A 119 3.15 12.04 3.03
C LYS A 119 3.68 10.89 2.17
N ILE A 120 2.81 9.94 1.82
CA ILE A 120 3.19 8.78 0.98
C ILE A 120 3.60 9.24 -0.41
N GLU A 121 2.83 10.11 -1.05
CA GLU A 121 3.20 10.68 -2.36
C GLU A 121 4.56 11.37 -2.31
N LYS A 122 4.82 12.19 -1.28
CA LYS A 122 6.08 12.92 -1.13
C LYS A 122 7.27 11.98 -0.96
N GLU A 123 7.15 10.93 -0.14
CA GLU A 123 8.20 9.94 0.08
C GLU A 123 8.52 9.19 -1.22
N LEU A 124 7.49 8.74 -1.95
CA LEU A 124 7.65 8.05 -3.22
C LEU A 124 8.22 8.99 -4.31
N THR A 125 7.80 10.24 -4.34
CA THR A 125 8.32 11.25 -5.27
C THR A 125 9.82 11.50 -5.06
N ALA A 126 10.28 11.48 -3.81
CA ALA A 126 11.71 11.62 -3.50
C ALA A 126 12.56 10.45 -4.00
N ILE A 127 12.00 9.24 -4.01
CA ILE A 127 12.65 8.01 -4.48
C ILE A 127 12.68 7.97 -6.01
N PHE A 128 11.51 8.06 -6.65
CA PHE A 128 11.34 7.77 -8.07
C PHE A 128 11.48 8.99 -8.98
N LYS A 129 11.42 10.19 -8.40
CA LYS A 129 11.60 11.49 -9.07
C LYS A 129 10.77 11.62 -10.36
N PRO A 130 9.44 11.38 -10.31
CA PRO A 130 8.59 11.54 -11.48
C PRO A 130 8.55 12.98 -11.96
N GLU A 131 8.37 13.17 -13.27
CA GLU A 131 8.04 14.47 -13.86
C GLU A 131 6.57 14.85 -13.63
N LYS A 132 5.71 13.84 -13.54
CA LYS A 132 4.27 14.01 -13.32
C LYS A 132 3.71 12.90 -12.44
N VAL A 133 2.80 13.28 -11.55
CA VAL A 133 2.03 12.38 -10.70
C VAL A 133 0.54 12.57 -10.96
N ILE A 134 -0.18 11.48 -11.19
CA ILE A 134 -1.65 11.43 -11.13
C ILE A 134 -2.00 10.71 -9.83
N LYS A 135 -2.81 11.36 -9.00
CA LYS A 135 -3.20 10.85 -7.68
C LYS A 135 -4.70 10.72 -7.58
N ASN A 136 -5.17 9.60 -7.02
CA ASN A 136 -6.53 9.46 -6.54
C ASN A 136 -6.52 8.94 -5.10
N PHE A 137 -7.33 9.54 -4.23
CA PHE A 137 -7.50 9.07 -2.87
C PHE A 137 -8.98 8.87 -2.56
N LEU A 138 -9.35 7.62 -2.33
CA LEU A 138 -10.72 7.22 -2.00
C LEU A 138 -10.82 6.87 -0.53
N LYS A 139 -11.87 7.39 0.11
CA LYS A 139 -12.27 7.03 1.45
C LYS A 139 -13.68 6.48 1.39
N SER A 140 -13.89 5.24 1.84
CA SER A 140 -15.26 4.71 1.94
C SER A 140 -16.07 5.56 2.92
N SER A 141 -17.31 5.86 2.54
CA SER A 141 -18.30 6.59 3.35
C SER A 141 -18.57 5.86 4.67
#